data_AF-A0AAT9QG39-F1
#
_entry.id   AF-A0AAT9QG39-F1
#
_cell.length_a   1.000
_cell.length_b   1.000
_cell.length_c   1.000
_cell.angle_alpha   90.00
_cell.angle_beta   90.00
_cell.angle_gamma   90.00
#
_symmetry.space_group_name_H-M   'P 1'
#
loop_
_entity.id
_entity.type
_entity.pdbx_description
1 polymer ?
#
loop_
_entity_poly.entity_id
_entity_poly.type
_entity_poly.pdbx_seq_one_letter_code
_entity_poly.pdbx_strand_id
1 'polypeptide(L)'
;MKFGLVLEEMHRSENDLAHHLLTISERHKVDHEIYHLARDLARWSQQHVRDIAGIAKNYGQDLDPEPRGETGLMETFREKGSEMAGRRPETGMLLLRDLRELYLKACGVSADWELLAQAAQGMKDKDLLALAEKCHPQTIRQMKWANGKLKESATQVLVS
;
A
#
# COMPACT_ATOMS: atom_id res chain seq x y z
N MET A 1 -22.05 -2.73 13.59
CA MET A 1 -22.55 -2.42 12.22
C MET A 1 -21.56 -2.95 11.20
N LYS A 2 -21.97 -3.25 9.96
CA LYS A 2 -21.06 -3.81 8.92
C LYS A 2 -19.88 -2.87 8.60
N PHE A 3 -20.05 -1.54 8.73
CA PHE A 3 -18.97 -0.57 8.51
C PHE A 3 -17.80 -0.69 9.47
N GLY A 4 -18.03 -1.13 10.71
CA GLY A 4 -16.92 -1.36 11.64
C GLY A 4 -15.96 -2.43 11.08
N LEU A 5 -16.50 -3.54 10.59
CA LEU A 5 -15.70 -4.61 9.98
C LEU A 5 -15.02 -4.18 8.69
N VAL A 6 -15.69 -3.35 7.87
CA VAL A 6 -15.09 -2.79 6.65
C VAL A 6 -13.93 -1.85 6.99
N LEU A 7 -14.09 -0.96 7.97
CA LEU A 7 -13.04 -0.05 8.39
C LEU A 7 -11.85 -0.79 9.03
N GLU A 8 -12.10 -1.87 9.76
CA GLU A 8 -11.05 -2.75 10.27
C GLU A 8 -10.27 -3.44 9.14
N GLU A 9 -10.95 -3.97 8.11
CA GLU A 9 -10.29 -4.53 6.92
C GLU A 9 -9.48 -3.45 6.17
N MET A 10 -10.07 -2.28 5.93
CA MET A 10 -9.38 -1.21 5.21
C MET A 10 -8.16 -0.70 5.96
N HIS A 11 -8.25 -0.60 7.29
CA HIS A 11 -7.11 -0.26 8.15
C HIS A 11 -5.98 -1.28 8.03
N ARG A 12 -6.32 -2.58 8.04
CA ARG A 12 -5.36 -3.66 7.81
C ARG A 12 -4.75 -3.58 6.41
N SER A 13 -5.56 -3.40 5.37
CA SER A 13 -5.11 -3.37 3.98
C SER A 13 -4.24 -2.15 3.67
N GLU A 14 -4.53 -0.98 4.25
CA GLU A 14 -3.67 0.21 4.14
C GLU A 14 -2.33 0.02 4.89
N ASN A 15 -2.35 -0.62 6.06
CA ASN A 15 -1.11 -1.01 6.75
C ASN A 15 -0.25 -1.97 5.92
N ASP A 16 -0.88 -2.98 5.31
CA ASP A 16 -0.20 -3.94 4.45
C ASP A 16 0.35 -3.28 3.18
N LEU A 17 -0.40 -2.35 2.57
CA LEU A 17 0.05 -1.57 1.43
C LEU A 17 1.25 -0.69 1.78
N ALA A 18 1.20 0.03 2.90
CA ALA A 18 2.31 0.83 3.40
C ALA A 18 3.56 -0.03 3.65
N HIS A 19 3.38 -1.19 4.30
CA HIS A 19 4.47 -2.13 4.56
C HIS A 19 5.11 -2.65 3.26
N HIS A 20 4.30 -2.99 2.26
CA HIS A 20 4.79 -3.49 0.99
C HIS A 20 5.55 -2.42 0.20
N LEU A 21 5.05 -1.18 0.18
CA LEU A 21 5.74 -0.03 -0.42
C LEU A 21 7.12 0.20 0.20
N LEU A 22 7.19 0.22 1.53
CA LEU A 22 8.45 0.36 2.24
C LEU A 22 9.40 -0.83 2.01
N THR A 23 8.87 -2.06 1.98
CA THR A 23 9.65 -3.27 1.66
C THR A 23 10.30 -3.16 0.28
N ILE A 24 9.52 -2.77 -0.73
CA ILE A 24 10.04 -2.61 -2.10
C ILE A 24 11.10 -1.51 -2.15
N SER A 25 10.88 -0.40 -1.44
CA SER A 25 11.86 0.70 -1.37
C SER A 25 13.22 0.21 -0.88
N GLU A 26 13.25 -0.56 0.20
CA GLU A 26 14.50 -1.06 0.80
C GLU A 26 15.16 -2.14 -0.06
N ARG A 27 14.36 -3.11 -0.53
CA ARG A 27 14.87 -4.25 -1.30
C ARG A 27 15.47 -3.82 -2.64
N HIS A 28 14.87 -2.81 -3.27
CA HIS A 28 15.27 -2.32 -4.59
C HIS A 28 15.95 -0.95 -4.52
N LYS A 29 16.57 -0.60 -3.39
CA LYS A 29 17.19 0.72 -3.14
C LYS A 29 18.26 1.17 -4.14
N VAL A 30 18.77 0.26 -4.97
CA VAL A 30 19.69 0.57 -6.07
C VAL A 30 19.01 1.37 -7.19
N ASP A 31 17.70 1.23 -7.33
CA ASP A 31 16.86 2.11 -8.16
C ASP A 31 16.37 3.27 -7.27
N HIS A 32 16.90 4.46 -7.53
CA HIS A 32 16.63 5.65 -6.72
C HIS A 32 15.17 6.12 -6.83
N GLU A 33 14.54 5.92 -7.99
CA GLU A 33 13.13 6.28 -8.16
C GLU A 33 12.27 5.37 -7.30
N ILE A 34 12.51 4.05 -7.35
CA ILE A 34 11.77 3.08 -6.52
C ILE A 34 12.00 3.37 -5.03
N TYR A 35 13.25 3.66 -4.62
CA TYR A 35 13.56 3.97 -3.24
C TYR A 35 12.78 5.19 -2.72
N HIS A 36 12.86 6.33 -3.41
CA HIS A 36 12.24 7.55 -2.91
C HIS A 36 10.73 7.58 -3.11
N LEU A 37 10.26 7.21 -4.30
CA LEU A 37 8.85 7.33 -4.64
C LEU A 37 8.00 6.31 -3.88
N ALA A 38 8.45 5.07 -3.69
CA ALA A 38 7.69 4.11 -2.90
C ALA A 38 7.51 4.56 -1.44
N ARG A 39 8.52 5.23 -0.84
CA ARG A 39 8.40 5.80 0.51
C ARG A 39 7.44 6.98 0.57
N ASP A 40 7.50 7.87 -0.42
CA ASP A 40 6.57 8.99 -0.50
C ASP A 40 5.12 8.49 -0.66
N LEU A 41 4.92 7.45 -1.47
CA LEU A 41 3.63 6.77 -1.63
C LEU A 41 3.20 6.06 -0.34
N ALA A 42 4.12 5.44 0.42
CA ALA A 42 3.79 4.77 1.68
C ALA A 42 3.22 5.74 2.72
N ARG A 43 3.67 7.00 2.72
CA ARG A 43 3.15 8.04 3.63
C ARG A 43 1.65 8.30 3.43
N TRP A 44 1.11 8.14 2.22
CA TRP A 44 -0.33 8.26 2.00
C TRP A 44 -1.10 7.15 2.70
N SER A 45 -0.70 5.88 2.51
CA SER A 45 -1.32 4.76 3.21
C SER A 45 -1.17 4.87 4.73
N GLN A 46 -0.03 5.33 5.24
CA GLN A 46 0.15 5.64 6.66
C GLN A 46 -0.81 6.74 7.15
N GLN A 47 -1.08 7.76 6.33
CA GLN A 47 -2.08 8.77 6.67
C GLN A 47 -3.51 8.20 6.60
N HIS A 48 -3.81 7.33 5.64
CA HIS A 48 -5.11 6.64 5.56
C HIS A 48 -5.36 5.80 6.81
N VAL A 49 -4.37 5.08 7.31
CA VAL A 49 -4.45 4.31 8.57
C VAL A 49 -4.88 5.21 9.73
N ARG A 50 -4.27 6.39 9.88
CA ARG A 50 -4.63 7.38 10.90
C ARG A 50 -6.04 7.91 10.72
N ASP A 51 -6.41 8.25 9.49
CA ASP A 51 -7.72 8.81 9.16
C ASP A 51 -8.84 7.78 9.40
N ILE A 52 -8.62 6.52 9.02
CA ILE A 52 -9.52 5.40 9.27
C ILE A 52 -9.67 5.18 10.78
N ALA A 53 -8.58 5.10 11.53
CA ALA A 53 -8.62 4.93 12.99
C ALA A 53 -9.39 6.08 13.68
N GLY A 54 -9.24 7.31 13.16
CA GLY A 54 -9.98 8.48 13.63
C GLY A 54 -11.49 8.33 13.48
N ILE A 55 -11.98 7.90 12.30
CA ILE A 55 -13.42 7.78 12.04
C ILE A 55 -14.02 6.49 12.62
N ALA A 56 -13.23 5.41 12.74
CA ALA A 56 -13.68 4.07 13.13
C ALA A 56 -14.34 4.03 14.51
N LYS A 57 -13.98 4.94 15.40
CA LYS A 57 -14.60 5.13 16.72
C LYS A 57 -16.10 5.39 16.63
N ASN A 58 -16.54 6.15 15.62
CA ASN A 58 -17.96 6.44 15.37
C ASN A 58 -18.75 5.19 14.96
N TYR A 59 -18.06 4.14 14.52
CA TYR A 59 -18.64 2.86 14.09
C TYR A 59 -18.37 1.72 15.08
N GLY A 60 -17.91 2.04 16.29
CA GLY A 60 -17.68 1.09 17.38
C GLY A 60 -16.42 0.25 17.22
N GLN A 61 -15.41 0.78 16.53
CA GLN A 61 -14.10 0.15 16.38
C GLN A 61 -13.03 1.01 17.02
N ASP A 62 -12.14 0.38 17.79
CA ASP A 62 -10.95 1.02 18.36
C ASP A 62 -9.73 0.48 17.63
N LEU A 63 -9.32 1.22 16.59
CA LEU A 63 -8.21 0.84 15.73
C LEU A 63 -6.97 1.65 16.10
N ASP A 64 -5.79 1.04 15.99
CA ASP A 64 -4.52 1.70 16.29
C ASP A 64 -4.24 2.82 15.26
N PRO A 65 -4.13 4.09 15.67
CA PRO A 65 -3.79 5.16 14.74
C PRO A 65 -2.33 5.10 14.28
N GLU A 66 -1.44 4.38 14.96
CA GLU A 66 -0.04 4.30 14.59
C GLU A 66 0.15 3.28 13.45
N PRO A 67 0.61 3.70 12.26
CA PRO A 67 0.88 2.79 11.17
C PRO A 67 2.00 1.82 11.52
N ARG A 68 1.92 0.59 11.04
CA ARG A 68 3.02 -0.39 11.20
C ARG A 68 4.26 0.13 10.47
N GLY A 69 5.22 0.65 11.24
CA GLY A 69 6.36 1.42 10.75
C GLY A 69 7.59 0.59 10.30
N GLU A 70 8.69 1.32 10.04
CA GLU A 70 10.00 0.82 9.61
C GLU A 70 10.67 -0.14 10.62
N THR A 71 10.31 -0.07 11.90
CA THR A 71 10.88 -0.92 12.95
C THR A 71 10.61 -2.41 12.70
N GLY A 72 9.41 -2.76 12.23
CA GLY A 72 9.09 -4.15 11.84
C GLY A 72 9.74 -4.58 10.53
N LEU A 73 10.09 -3.62 9.65
CA LEU A 73 10.85 -3.89 8.43
C LEU A 73 12.30 -4.27 8.76
N MET A 74 12.94 -3.58 9.70
CA MET A 74 14.31 -3.92 10.12
C MET A 74 14.42 -5.35 10.67
N GLU A 75 13.44 -5.85 11.41
CA GLU A 75 13.39 -7.25 11.85
C GLU A 75 13.22 -8.20 10.66
N THR A 76 12.27 -7.93 9.76
CA THR A 76 11.99 -8.77 8.59
C THR A 76 13.16 -8.82 7.60
N PHE A 77 13.90 -7.71 7.44
CA PHE A 77 15.09 -7.64 6.58
C PHE A 77 16.31 -8.26 7.23
N ARG A 78 16.44 -8.24 8.57
CA ARG A 78 17.50 -8.99 9.27
C ARG A 78 17.39 -10.50 9.01
N GLU A 79 16.18 -11.04 8.91
CA GLU A 79 15.96 -12.46 8.58
C GLU A 79 16.24 -12.79 7.11
N LYS A 80 16.03 -11.84 6.18
CA LYS A 80 16.19 -12.05 4.72
C LYS A 80 17.50 -11.52 4.12
N GLY A 81 18.34 -10.86 4.92
CA GLY A 81 19.55 -10.17 4.47
C GLY A 81 20.66 -11.06 3.89
N SER A 82 20.55 -12.39 3.97
CA SER A 82 21.54 -13.31 3.40
C SER A 82 21.48 -13.48 1.88
N GLU A 83 20.46 -12.94 1.19
CA GLU A 83 20.31 -13.12 -0.27
C GLU A 83 20.78 -11.91 -1.11
N MET A 84 21.21 -10.82 -0.49
CA MET A 84 21.58 -9.59 -1.20
C MET A 84 23.08 -9.48 -1.48
N ALA A 85 23.54 -10.21 -2.51
CA ALA A 85 24.79 -9.91 -3.18
C ALA A 85 24.70 -10.25 -4.67
N GLY A 86 24.38 -9.25 -5.49
CA GLY A 86 24.73 -9.25 -6.91
C GLY A 86 23.60 -8.84 -7.84
N ARG A 87 23.99 -8.04 -8.84
CA ARG A 87 23.23 -7.70 -10.05
C ARG A 87 23.07 -8.98 -10.88
N ARG A 88 22.20 -9.90 -10.45
CA ARG A 88 21.88 -11.13 -11.18
C ARG A 88 20.55 -10.95 -11.92
N PRO A 89 20.32 -11.65 -13.04
CA PRO A 89 19.00 -11.69 -13.71
C PRO A 89 17.86 -12.03 -12.73
N GLU A 90 18.17 -12.83 -11.72
CA GLU A 90 17.31 -13.20 -10.59
C GLU A 90 16.76 -11.98 -9.83
N THR A 91 17.53 -10.89 -9.72
CA THR A 91 17.12 -9.63 -9.08
C THR A 91 16.05 -8.88 -9.88
N GLY A 92 16.13 -8.94 -11.22
CA GLY A 92 15.13 -8.33 -12.10
C GLY A 92 13.79 -9.03 -11.99
N MET A 93 13.78 -10.37 -11.96
CA MET A 93 12.55 -11.15 -11.78
C MET A 93 11.89 -10.92 -10.42
N LEU A 94 12.70 -10.74 -9.36
CA LEU A 94 12.21 -10.36 -8.03
C LEU A 94 11.53 -8.98 -8.06
N LEU A 95 12.12 -8.00 -8.75
CA LEU A 95 11.50 -6.68 -8.93
C LEU A 95 10.14 -6.77 -9.63
N LEU A 96 10.03 -7.53 -10.73
CA LEU A 96 8.75 -7.70 -11.42
C LEU A 96 7.70 -8.38 -10.54
N ARG A 97 8.10 -9.38 -9.75
CA ARG A 97 7.21 -10.05 -8.80
C ARG A 97 6.70 -9.05 -7.77
N ASP A 98 7.60 -8.29 -7.16
CA ASP A 98 7.26 -7.33 -6.11
C ASP A 98 6.33 -6.21 -6.63
N LEU A 99 6.65 -5.62 -7.78
CA LEU A 99 5.81 -4.59 -8.40
C LEU A 99 4.43 -5.13 -8.79
N ARG A 100 4.34 -6.39 -9.25
CA ARG A 100 3.05 -7.04 -9.53
C ARG A 100 2.24 -7.26 -8.26
N GLU A 101 2.87 -7.76 -7.18
CA GLU A 101 2.21 -7.94 -5.89
C GLU A 101 1.70 -6.60 -5.34
N LEU A 102 2.51 -5.54 -5.42
CA LEU A 102 2.12 -4.20 -5.04
C LEU A 102 0.94 -3.67 -5.86
N TYR A 103 0.98 -3.84 -7.19
CA TYR A 103 -0.11 -3.42 -8.08
C TYR A 103 -1.43 -4.11 -7.72
N LEU A 104 -1.41 -5.42 -7.47
CA LEU A 104 -2.60 -6.18 -7.11
C LEU A 104 -3.16 -5.77 -5.74
N LYS A 105 -2.29 -5.54 -4.75
CA LYS A 105 -2.69 -5.02 -3.43
C LYS A 105 -3.35 -3.64 -3.54
N ALA A 106 -2.70 -2.71 -4.24
CA ALA A 106 -3.25 -1.37 -4.44
C ALA A 106 -4.58 -1.40 -5.22
N CYS A 107 -4.76 -2.34 -6.16
CA CYS A 107 -6.02 -2.56 -6.84
C CYS A 107 -7.13 -3.02 -5.89
N GLY A 108 -6.82 -3.96 -4.98
CA GLY A 108 -7.75 -4.40 -3.92
C GLY A 108 -8.19 -3.25 -3.02
N VAL A 109 -7.23 -2.50 -2.47
CA VAL A 109 -7.51 -1.32 -1.62
C VAL A 109 -8.33 -0.26 -2.37
N SER A 110 -8.03 -0.05 -3.65
CA SER A 110 -8.80 0.89 -4.50
C SER A 110 -10.24 0.42 -4.72
N ALA A 111 -10.49 -0.89 -4.77
CA ALA A 111 -11.84 -1.43 -4.86
C ALA A 111 -12.59 -1.28 -3.53
N ASP A 112 -11.91 -1.51 -2.39
CA ASP A 112 -12.49 -1.33 -1.06
C ASP A 112 -12.93 0.12 -0.81
N TRP A 113 -12.12 1.09 -1.22
CA TRP A 113 -12.48 2.52 -1.17
C TRP A 113 -13.70 2.87 -2.01
N GLU A 114 -13.81 2.31 -3.23
CA GLU A 114 -14.98 2.51 -4.10
C GLU A 114 -16.25 1.95 -3.44
N LEU A 115 -16.18 0.73 -2.90
CA LEU A 115 -17.30 0.10 -2.20
C LEU A 115 -17.71 0.88 -0.95
N LEU A 116 -16.74 1.41 -0.20
CA LEU A 116 -16.99 2.24 0.97
C LEU A 116 -17.72 3.54 0.58
N ALA A 117 -17.26 4.22 -0.48
CA ALA A 117 -17.87 5.45 -0.98
C ALA A 117 -19.34 5.23 -1.40
N GLN A 118 -19.60 4.17 -2.15
CA GLN A 118 -20.96 3.81 -2.59
C GLN A 118 -21.88 3.50 -1.39
N ALA A 119 -21.38 2.74 -0.42
CA ALA A 119 -22.14 2.42 0.79
C ALA A 119 -22.41 3.66 1.65
N ALA A 120 -21.42 4.56 1.78
CA ALA A 120 -21.57 5.84 2.47
C ALA A 120 -22.62 6.74 1.81
N GLN A 121 -22.62 6.83 0.48
CA GLN A 121 -23.64 7.55 -0.29
C GLN A 121 -25.05 6.97 -0.06
N GLY A 122 -25.20 5.64 -0.16
CA GLY A 122 -26.48 4.96 0.05
C GLY A 122 -27.07 5.19 1.45
N MET A 123 -26.22 5.35 2.46
CA MET A 123 -26.62 5.61 3.85
C MET A 123 -26.60 7.09 4.23
N LYS A 124 -26.24 7.98 3.30
CA LYS A 124 -26.08 9.44 3.53
C LYS A 124 -25.08 9.77 4.63
N ASP A 125 -24.06 8.93 4.79
CA ASP A 125 -22.96 9.12 5.73
C ASP A 125 -21.92 10.05 5.10
N LYS A 126 -21.96 11.32 5.48
CA LYS A 126 -21.11 12.36 4.88
C LYS A 126 -19.65 12.25 5.30
N ASP A 127 -19.40 11.78 6.52
CA ASP A 127 -18.04 11.71 7.06
C ASP A 127 -17.28 10.55 6.42
N LEU A 128 -17.96 9.40 6.26
CA LEU A 128 -17.40 8.23 5.59
C LEU A 128 -17.18 8.48 4.10
N LEU A 129 -18.10 9.19 3.45
CA LEU A 129 -17.95 9.58 2.05
C LEU A 129 -16.75 10.53 1.87
N ALA A 130 -16.63 11.56 2.71
CA ALA A 130 -15.51 12.50 2.64
C ALA A 130 -14.17 11.81 2.86
N LEU A 131 -14.10 10.81 3.76
CA LEU A 131 -12.91 10.00 3.95
C LEU A 131 -12.54 9.24 2.67
N ALA A 132 -13.51 8.58 2.03
CA ALA A 132 -13.26 7.82 0.82
C ALA A 132 -12.83 8.74 -0.35
N GLU A 133 -13.49 9.89 -0.54
CA GLU A 133 -13.14 10.88 -1.56
C GLU A 133 -11.73 11.47 -1.37
N LYS A 134 -11.26 11.56 -0.13
CA LYS A 134 -9.89 11.99 0.20
C LYS A 134 -8.85 10.90 -0.13
N CYS A 135 -9.09 9.66 0.29
CA CYS A 135 -8.08 8.59 0.27
C CYS A 135 -8.02 7.87 -1.09
N HIS A 136 -9.17 7.61 -1.71
CA HIS A 136 -9.27 6.82 -2.94
C HIS A 136 -8.42 7.34 -4.10
N PRO A 137 -8.39 8.66 -4.40
CA PRO A 137 -7.54 9.17 -5.48
C PRO A 137 -6.05 8.94 -5.24
N GLN A 138 -5.61 8.89 -3.98
CA GLN A 138 -4.22 8.62 -3.62
C GLN A 138 -3.88 7.14 -3.86
N THR A 139 -4.77 6.22 -3.46
CA THR A 139 -4.63 4.78 -3.75
C THR A 139 -4.60 4.50 -5.24
N ILE A 140 -5.41 5.19 -6.04
CA ILE A 140 -5.37 5.09 -7.51
C ILE A 140 -4.01 5.51 -8.06
N ARG A 141 -3.38 6.55 -7.49
CA ARG A 141 -2.03 6.99 -7.91
C ARG A 141 -0.97 5.94 -7.57
N GLN A 142 -1.02 5.35 -6.36
CA GLN A 142 -0.13 4.26 -5.96
C GLN A 142 -0.26 3.06 -6.92
N MET A 143 -1.49 2.66 -7.24
CA MET A 143 -1.79 1.58 -8.18
C MET A 143 -1.24 1.88 -9.59
N LYS A 144 -1.48 3.10 -10.10
CA LYS A 144 -1.00 3.53 -11.43
C LYS A 144 0.53 3.55 -11.49
N TRP A 145 1.18 4.03 -10.44
CA TRP A 145 2.64 4.02 -10.35
C TRP A 145 3.19 2.59 -10.39
N ALA A 146 2.68 1.68 -9.55
CA ALA A 146 3.13 0.29 -9.52
C ALA A 146 2.98 -0.40 -10.89
N ASN A 147 1.84 -0.21 -11.57
CA ASN A 147 1.62 -0.74 -12.92
C ASN A 147 2.55 -0.10 -13.96
N GLY A 148 2.78 1.21 -13.86
CA GLY A 148 3.69 1.95 -14.74
C GLY A 148 5.11 1.41 -14.61
N LYS A 149 5.63 1.32 -13.38
CA LYS A 149 6.98 0.82 -13.12
C LYS A 149 7.15 -0.64 -13.51
N LEU A 150 6.12 -1.48 -13.28
CA LEU A 150 6.11 -2.87 -13.73
C LEU A 150 6.30 -2.97 -15.25
N LYS A 151 5.58 -2.15 -16.03
CA LYS A 151 5.67 -2.13 -17.50
C LYS A 151 7.02 -1.60 -17.98
N GLU A 152 7.54 -0.57 -17.34
CA GLU A 152 8.86 0.01 -17.65
C GLU A 152 9.98 -1.01 -17.44
N SER A 153 9.98 -1.71 -16.31
CA SER A 153 11.02 -2.68 -15.96
C SER A 153 10.88 -4.01 -16.72
N ALA A 154 9.68 -4.41 -17.13
CA ALA A 154 9.41 -5.73 -17.73
C ALA A 154 10.25 -6.00 -18.98
N THR A 155 10.32 -5.05 -19.92
CA THR A 155 11.04 -5.25 -21.19
C THR A 155 12.51 -5.55 -20.95
N GLN A 156 13.17 -4.78 -20.08
CA GLN A 156 14.58 -4.97 -19.79
C GLN A 156 14.84 -6.32 -19.13
N VAL A 157 14.03 -6.68 -18.13
CA VAL A 157 14.22 -7.91 -17.34
C VAL A 157 13.92 -9.18 -18.13
N LEU A 158 12.92 -9.16 -19.02
CA LEU A 158 12.48 -10.35 -19.76
C LEU A 158 13.37 -10.67 -20.97
N VAL A 159 14.13 -9.69 -21.47
CA VAL A 159 14.98 -9.84 -22.67
C VAL A 159 16.46 -10.01 -22.32
N SER A 160 16.88 -9.58 -21.11
CA SER A 160 18.25 -9.75 -20.61
C SER A 160 18.53 -11.16 -20.11
#